data_AF-A0A4W3HQW8-F1
#
_entry.id   AF-A0A4W3HQW8-F1
#
_cell.length_a   1.000
_cell.length_b   1.000
_cell.length_c   1.000
_cell.angle_alpha   90.00
_cell.angle_beta   90.00
_cell.angle_gamma   90.00
#
_symmetry.space_group_name_H-M   'P 1'
#
loop_
_entity.id
_entity.type
_entity.pdbx_description
1 polymer ?
#
loop_
_entity_poly.entity_id
_entity_poly.type
_entity_poly.pdbx_seq_one_letter_code
_entity_poly.pdbx_strand_id
1 'polypeptide(L)'
;MDFNLKLEINGTPVTADEYLEYVLRLKPDVSKRNIEHNRPRERITSFFPKRKCFVMNPAFKKHTRTFVDYIYMKAQTKRDTQGREVTGKMLAPMVTTYVTMICSGRVPCLENAVTTMSKIENTAAVREALDFYKEAMNEVKPPIQSVDALFTVHERCRSEALQVFLKRSFKDEGDKYQAELERNMATLYEMFQKNFELSERDLLELLEPIEKRMRGAACDRPGGYAEFENDKDALISKYHKNPGKGLQAKDTHQEFPKNKEQHQIVQQTSITLSGKETALRAEPKKPELMKEAREEESIAHQQLTAE
;
A
#
# COMPACT_ATOMS: atom_id res chain seq x y z
N MET A 1 -57.16 9.83 26.02
CA MET A 1 -55.83 9.34 26.46
C MET A 1 -56.08 8.68 27.80
N ASP A 2 -56.24 7.36 27.80
CA ASP A 2 -56.82 6.62 28.93
C ASP A 2 -55.74 6.09 29.88
N PHE A 3 -54.83 6.97 30.32
CA PHE A 3 -53.82 6.61 31.32
C PHE A 3 -54.23 7.10 32.70
N ASN A 4 -55.22 6.44 33.30
CA ASN A 4 -55.68 6.68 34.69
C ASN A 4 -54.85 5.89 35.72
N LEU A 5 -53.61 5.52 35.39
CA LEU A 5 -52.74 4.79 36.30
C LEU A 5 -52.31 5.73 37.44
N LYS A 6 -52.79 5.45 38.65
CA LYS A 6 -52.22 6.02 39.87
C LYS A 6 -50.97 5.23 40.22
N LEU A 7 -49.83 5.89 40.30
CA LEU A 7 -48.57 5.30 40.73
C LEU A 7 -48.59 5.10 42.25
N GLU A 8 -49.41 4.15 42.68
CA GLU A 8 -49.64 3.82 44.07
C GLU A 8 -49.59 2.31 44.26
N ILE A 9 -48.97 1.87 45.37
CA ILE A 9 -48.97 0.48 45.81
C ILE A 9 -49.52 0.46 47.22
N ASN A 10 -50.63 -0.26 47.44
CA ASN A 10 -51.33 -0.33 48.73
C ASN A 10 -51.65 1.05 49.33
N GLY A 11 -51.99 2.04 48.49
CA GLY A 11 -52.30 3.42 48.91
C GLY A 11 -51.08 4.32 49.12
N THR A 12 -49.86 3.79 48.98
CA THR A 12 -48.62 4.58 49.08
C THR A 12 -48.17 5.03 47.69
N PRO A 13 -47.92 6.33 47.46
CA PRO A 13 -47.34 6.82 46.21
C PRO A 13 -45.95 6.22 45.97
N VAL A 14 -45.68 5.82 44.73
CA VAL A 14 -44.41 5.23 44.31
C VAL A 14 -43.91 5.85 43.02
N THR A 15 -42.63 5.68 42.73
CA THR A 15 -42.05 6.02 41.43
C THR A 15 -42.48 5.02 40.35
N ALA A 16 -42.33 5.41 39.09
CA ALA A 16 -42.61 4.51 37.96
C ALA A 16 -41.74 3.24 37.99
N ASP A 17 -40.48 3.36 38.45
CA ASP A 17 -39.57 2.22 38.56
C ASP A 17 -39.99 1.25 39.67
N GLU A 18 -40.36 1.78 40.84
CA GLU A 18 -40.89 0.96 41.95
C GLU A 18 -42.19 0.26 41.55
N TYR A 19 -43.05 0.95 40.80
CA TYR A 19 -44.25 0.36 40.23
C TYR A 19 -43.91 -0.78 39.25
N LEU A 20 -42.93 -0.59 38.36
CA LEU A 20 -42.46 -1.62 37.43
C LEU A 20 -41.95 -2.86 38.18
N GLU A 21 -41.08 -2.67 39.18
CA GLU A 21 -40.53 -3.79 39.95
C GLU A 21 -41.61 -4.50 40.77
N TYR A 22 -42.63 -3.80 41.26
CA TYR A 22 -43.79 -4.42 41.90
C TYR A 22 -44.60 -5.28 40.93
N VAL A 23 -44.92 -4.79 39.73
CA VAL A 23 -45.73 -5.57 38.76
C VAL A 23 -44.97 -6.76 38.16
N LEU A 24 -43.64 -6.75 38.21
CA LEU A 24 -42.79 -7.86 37.78
C LEU A 24 -42.61 -8.96 38.84
N ARG A 25 -43.14 -8.78 40.06
CA ARG A 25 -43.06 -9.82 41.11
C ARG A 25 -43.73 -11.12 40.68
N LEU A 26 -43.04 -12.22 40.95
CA LEU A 26 -43.56 -13.56 40.71
C LEU A 26 -44.56 -13.94 41.79
N LYS A 27 -45.57 -14.71 41.41
CA LYS A 27 -46.53 -15.30 42.33
C LYS A 27 -46.01 -16.67 42.81
N PRO A 28 -46.07 -16.99 44.11
CA PRO A 28 -45.41 -18.17 44.68
C PRO A 28 -46.10 -19.51 44.36
N ASP A 29 -47.35 -19.49 43.93
CA ASP A 29 -48.14 -20.70 43.66
C ASP A 29 -47.97 -21.20 42.21
N VAL A 30 -48.02 -22.53 42.03
CA VAL A 30 -47.81 -23.24 40.76
C VAL A 30 -49.11 -23.51 39.98
N SER A 31 -50.22 -22.86 40.33
CA SER A 31 -51.42 -22.91 39.49
C SER A 31 -51.12 -22.48 38.05
N LYS A 32 -51.82 -23.10 37.08
CA LYS A 32 -51.66 -22.79 35.65
C LYS A 32 -51.74 -21.29 35.36
N ARG A 33 -52.67 -20.58 36.02
CA ARG A 33 -52.84 -19.12 35.93
C ARG A 33 -51.59 -18.36 36.40
N ASN A 34 -50.95 -18.81 37.48
CA ASN A 34 -49.74 -18.17 38.00
C ASN A 34 -48.51 -18.50 37.16
N ILE A 35 -48.41 -19.70 36.59
CA ILE A 35 -47.36 -20.05 35.61
C ILE A 35 -47.44 -19.13 34.39
N GLU A 36 -48.63 -18.96 33.82
CA GLU A 36 -48.86 -18.05 32.68
C GLU A 36 -48.55 -16.59 33.03
N HIS A 37 -48.88 -16.16 34.26
CA HIS A 37 -48.53 -14.84 34.78
C HIS A 37 -47.01 -14.65 34.96
N ASN A 38 -46.32 -15.65 35.50
CA ASN A 38 -44.90 -15.56 35.88
C ASN A 38 -43.98 -15.68 34.66
N ARG A 39 -44.30 -16.53 33.67
CA ARG A 39 -43.45 -16.79 32.50
C ARG A 39 -42.95 -15.54 31.77
N PRO A 40 -43.78 -14.53 31.42
CA PRO A 40 -43.27 -13.30 30.80
C PRO A 40 -42.44 -12.46 31.78
N ARG A 41 -42.80 -12.43 33.07
CA ARG A 41 -42.10 -11.66 34.10
C ARG A 41 -40.70 -12.20 34.35
N GLU A 42 -40.56 -13.52 34.50
CA GLU A 42 -39.27 -14.21 34.61
C GLU A 42 -38.37 -13.92 33.42
N ARG A 43 -38.91 -13.93 32.20
CA ARG A 43 -38.13 -13.61 30.99
C ARG A 43 -37.67 -12.16 30.98
N ILE A 44 -38.55 -11.21 31.31
CA ILE A 44 -38.19 -9.79 31.39
C ILE A 44 -37.11 -9.59 32.46
N THR A 45 -37.28 -10.19 33.64
CA THR A 45 -36.36 -10.00 34.75
C THR A 45 -35.01 -10.68 34.53
N SER A 46 -35.01 -11.84 33.87
CA SER A 46 -33.81 -12.60 33.52
C SER A 46 -33.04 -11.97 32.35
N PHE A 47 -33.71 -11.65 31.24
CA PHE A 47 -33.03 -11.18 30.02
C PHE A 47 -32.62 -9.70 30.09
N PHE A 48 -33.35 -8.88 30.87
CA PHE A 48 -33.10 -7.45 30.98
C PHE A 48 -32.90 -7.05 32.44
N PRO A 49 -31.74 -7.36 33.05
CA PRO A 49 -31.48 -7.12 34.48
C PRO A 49 -31.55 -5.63 34.85
N LYS A 50 -31.18 -4.74 33.92
CA LYS A 50 -31.37 -3.29 34.04
C LYS A 50 -32.62 -2.89 33.28
N ARG A 51 -33.54 -2.22 33.96
CA ARG A 51 -34.79 -1.72 33.38
C ARG A 51 -35.19 -0.39 34.01
N LYS A 52 -35.93 0.41 33.26
CA LYS A 52 -36.37 1.77 33.62
C LYS A 52 -37.80 1.96 33.11
N CYS A 53 -38.67 2.54 33.91
CA CYS A 53 -40.05 2.82 33.56
C CYS A 53 -40.30 4.32 33.42
N PHE A 54 -41.11 4.69 32.42
CA PHE A 54 -41.60 6.05 32.22
C PHE A 54 -43.11 6.01 32.06
N VAL A 55 -43.80 6.91 32.75
CA VAL A 55 -45.25 7.09 32.62
C VAL A 55 -45.52 8.34 31.80
N MET A 56 -46.36 8.19 30.78
CA MET A 56 -46.80 9.29 29.92
C MET A 56 -48.22 9.69 30.36
N ASN A 57 -48.33 10.84 31.02
CA ASN A 57 -49.60 11.39 31.51
C ASN A 57 -49.94 12.72 30.78
N PRO A 58 -51.02 13.44 31.14
CA PRO A 58 -51.39 14.70 30.48
C PRO A 58 -50.29 15.79 30.45
N ALA A 59 -49.29 15.74 31.36
CA ALA A 59 -48.06 16.53 31.28
C ALA A 59 -47.04 15.94 30.27
N PHE A 60 -47.54 15.45 29.14
CA PHE A 60 -46.82 14.64 28.15
C PHE A 60 -45.48 15.28 27.75
N LYS A 61 -45.48 16.56 27.38
CA LYS A 61 -44.27 17.28 26.94
C LYS A 61 -43.11 17.18 27.94
N LYS A 62 -43.41 17.30 29.25
CA LYS A 62 -42.39 17.20 30.31
C LYS A 62 -41.84 15.78 30.40
N HIS A 63 -42.72 14.78 30.46
CA HIS A 63 -42.32 13.37 30.57
C HIS A 63 -41.57 12.86 29.34
N THR A 64 -41.99 13.26 28.14
CA THR A 64 -41.27 12.96 26.90
C THR A 64 -39.87 13.56 26.92
N ARG A 65 -39.71 14.81 27.38
CA ARG A 65 -38.38 15.42 27.50
C ARG A 65 -37.49 14.65 28.46
N THR A 66 -38.00 14.30 29.64
CA THR A 66 -37.26 13.47 30.61
C THR A 66 -36.86 12.10 30.03
N PHE A 67 -37.74 11.45 29.27
CA PHE A 67 -37.43 10.20 28.58
C PHE A 67 -36.30 10.38 27.56
N VAL A 68 -36.40 11.40 26.69
CA VAL A 68 -35.39 11.70 25.67
C VAL A 68 -34.04 11.98 26.30
N ASP A 69 -33.99 12.86 27.30
CA ASP A 69 -32.76 13.21 28.02
C ASP A 69 -32.12 11.96 28.67
N TYR A 70 -32.95 11.07 29.23
CA TYR A 70 -32.47 9.81 29.78
C TYR A 70 -31.85 8.90 28.72
N ILE A 71 -32.48 8.74 27.55
CA ILE A 71 -31.94 7.92 26.47
C ILE A 71 -30.60 8.49 25.99
N TYR A 72 -30.49 9.79 25.75
CA TYR A 72 -29.22 10.41 25.35
C TYR A 72 -28.12 10.24 26.39
N MET A 73 -28.44 10.32 27.68
CA MET A 73 -27.46 10.20 28.76
C MET A 73 -27.08 8.75 29.09
N LYS A 74 -28.01 7.79 28.97
CA LYS A 74 -27.82 6.41 29.46
C LYS A 74 -27.70 5.36 28.38
N ALA A 75 -28.13 5.61 27.14
CA ALA A 75 -27.98 4.65 26.06
C ALA A 75 -26.49 4.37 25.81
N GLN A 76 -26.14 3.09 25.74
CA GLN A 76 -24.78 2.66 25.49
C GLN A 76 -24.61 2.29 24.02
N THR A 77 -23.44 2.60 23.45
CA THR A 77 -23.04 2.06 22.16
C THR A 77 -23.19 0.55 22.18
N LYS A 78 -23.83 -0.02 21.14
CA LYS A 78 -24.00 -1.46 21.03
C LYS A 78 -22.63 -2.12 20.98
N ARG A 79 -22.43 -3.13 21.83
CA ARG A 79 -21.22 -3.94 21.85
C ARG A 79 -21.52 -5.38 21.43
N ASP A 80 -20.52 -6.03 20.84
CA ASP A 80 -20.53 -7.45 20.53
C ASP A 80 -20.28 -8.31 21.80
N THR A 81 -20.17 -9.62 21.64
CA THR A 81 -19.86 -10.56 22.74
C THR A 81 -18.45 -10.40 23.30
N GLN A 82 -17.59 -9.61 22.66
CA GLN A 82 -16.21 -9.33 23.08
C GLN A 82 -16.04 -7.89 23.62
N GLY A 83 -17.12 -7.11 23.73
CA GLY A 83 -17.09 -5.74 24.24
C GLY A 83 -16.68 -4.67 23.23
N ARG A 84 -16.50 -5.00 21.95
CA ARG A 84 -16.17 -4.04 20.88
C ARG A 84 -17.41 -3.34 20.36
N GLU A 85 -17.24 -2.09 19.94
CA GLU A 85 -18.34 -1.28 19.43
C GLU A 85 -18.79 -1.79 18.05
N VAL A 86 -20.09 -2.02 17.91
CA VAL A 86 -20.69 -2.48 16.66
C VAL A 86 -20.88 -1.28 15.74
N THR A 87 -20.15 -1.27 14.63
CA THR A 87 -20.25 -0.25 13.59
C THR A 87 -21.32 -0.59 12.55
N GLY A 88 -21.64 0.36 11.65
CA GLY A 88 -22.58 0.10 10.54
C GLY A 88 -22.11 -1.01 9.60
N LYS A 89 -20.80 -1.10 9.33
CA LYS A 89 -20.19 -2.16 8.50
C LYS A 89 -20.41 -3.55 9.10
N MET A 90 -20.38 -3.64 10.43
CA MET A 90 -20.65 -4.86 11.20
C MET A 90 -22.15 -5.17 11.32
N LEU A 91 -22.99 -4.16 11.52
CA LEU A 91 -24.43 -4.35 11.72
C LEU A 91 -25.13 -4.83 10.44
N ALA A 92 -24.76 -4.30 9.27
CA ALA A 92 -25.37 -4.65 7.99
C ALA A 92 -25.38 -6.17 7.67
N PRO A 93 -24.24 -6.89 7.76
CA PRO A 93 -24.23 -8.34 7.54
C PRO A 93 -24.97 -9.11 8.65
N MET A 94 -24.99 -8.63 9.90
CA MET A 94 -25.80 -9.24 10.96
C MET A 94 -27.29 -9.16 10.64
N VAL A 95 -27.79 -7.98 10.25
CA VAL A 95 -29.19 -7.77 9.84
C VAL A 95 -29.53 -8.66 8.66
N THR A 96 -28.68 -8.66 7.62
CA THR A 96 -28.87 -9.51 6.43
C THR A 96 -28.97 -10.98 6.80
N THR A 97 -28.09 -11.46 7.67
CA THR A 97 -28.10 -12.86 8.14
C THR A 97 -29.38 -13.18 8.90
N TYR A 98 -29.79 -12.33 9.85
CA TYR A 98 -31.00 -12.55 10.63
C TYR A 98 -32.27 -12.54 9.78
N VAL A 99 -32.43 -11.54 8.90
CA VAL A 99 -33.59 -11.44 8.01
C VAL A 99 -33.65 -12.66 7.08
N THR A 100 -32.52 -13.07 6.49
CA THR A 100 -32.46 -14.25 5.62
C THR A 100 -32.87 -15.52 6.36
N MET A 101 -32.43 -15.70 7.61
CA MET A 101 -32.83 -16.85 8.44
C MET A 101 -34.33 -16.86 8.68
N ILE A 102 -34.92 -15.73 9.10
CA ILE A 102 -36.37 -15.59 9.34
C ILE A 102 -37.16 -15.89 8.07
N CYS A 103 -36.80 -15.27 6.94
CA CYS A 103 -37.47 -15.48 5.66
C CYS A 103 -37.36 -16.94 5.17
N SER A 104 -36.32 -17.66 5.57
CA SER A 104 -36.14 -19.09 5.28
C SER A 104 -36.83 -20.03 6.28
N GLY A 105 -37.62 -19.52 7.24
CA GLY A 105 -38.28 -20.32 8.27
C GLY A 105 -37.31 -20.88 9.35
N ARG A 106 -36.07 -20.39 9.39
CA ARG A 106 -35.04 -20.79 10.35
C ARG A 106 -34.96 -19.80 11.50
N VAL A 107 -34.56 -20.28 12.68
CA VAL A 107 -34.38 -19.45 13.87
C VAL A 107 -33.09 -18.64 13.76
N PRO A 108 -33.13 -17.30 13.92
CA PRO A 108 -31.93 -16.48 14.03
C PRO A 108 -31.04 -16.92 15.19
N CYS A 109 -29.76 -17.14 14.92
CA CYS A 109 -28.75 -17.52 15.90
C CYS A 109 -27.65 -16.45 15.92
N LEU A 110 -27.34 -15.95 17.12
CA LEU A 110 -26.33 -14.90 17.32
C LEU A 110 -24.95 -15.37 16.86
N GLU A 111 -24.56 -16.61 17.19
CA GLU A 111 -23.26 -17.15 16.78
C GLU A 111 -23.12 -17.22 15.25
N ASN A 112 -24.18 -17.60 14.53
CA ASN A 112 -24.16 -17.68 13.07
C ASN A 112 -24.03 -16.29 12.42
N ALA A 113 -24.73 -15.29 12.96
CA ALA A 113 -24.60 -13.91 12.49
C ALA A 113 -23.21 -13.34 12.75
N VAL A 114 -22.66 -13.56 13.95
CA VAL A 114 -21.31 -13.13 14.32
C VAL A 114 -20.24 -13.83 13.48
N THR A 115 -20.39 -15.13 13.23
CA THR A 115 -19.48 -15.91 12.37
C THR A 115 -19.50 -15.40 10.92
N THR A 116 -20.69 -15.13 10.38
CA THR A 116 -20.82 -14.60 9.01
C THR A 116 -20.20 -13.22 8.90
N MET A 117 -20.47 -12.35 9.87
CA MET A 117 -19.87 -11.01 9.96
C MET A 117 -18.34 -11.09 10.07
N SER A 118 -17.80 -11.96 10.93
CA SER A 118 -16.35 -12.19 11.07
C SER A 118 -15.69 -12.56 9.75
N LYS A 119 -16.28 -13.52 9.01
CA LYS A 119 -15.77 -13.92 7.70
C LYS A 119 -15.72 -12.75 6.72
N ILE A 120 -16.78 -11.95 6.65
CA ILE A 120 -16.86 -10.80 5.74
C ILE A 120 -15.82 -9.74 6.10
N GLU A 121 -15.76 -9.34 7.38
CA GLU A 121 -14.83 -8.28 7.82
C GLU A 121 -13.37 -8.71 7.74
N ASN A 122 -13.05 -9.95 8.12
CA ASN A 122 -11.67 -10.44 8.01
C ASN A 122 -11.22 -10.58 6.56
N THR A 123 -12.10 -11.05 5.66
CA THR A 123 -11.77 -11.12 4.22
C THR A 123 -11.52 -9.71 3.66
N ALA A 124 -12.32 -8.73 4.06
CA ALA A 124 -12.11 -7.34 3.65
C ALA A 124 -10.83 -6.74 4.27
N ALA A 125 -10.51 -7.07 5.53
CA ALA A 125 -9.30 -6.65 6.21
C ALA A 125 -8.03 -7.19 5.53
N VAL A 126 -8.03 -8.47 5.12
CA VAL A 126 -6.91 -9.06 4.37
C VAL A 126 -6.71 -8.32 3.04
N ARG A 127 -7.79 -8.05 2.30
CA ARG A 127 -7.70 -7.33 1.02
C ARG A 127 -7.15 -5.92 1.19
N GLU A 128 -7.71 -5.16 2.13
CA GLU A 128 -7.28 -3.78 2.41
C GLU A 128 -5.82 -3.71 2.85
N ALA A 129 -5.39 -4.62 3.74
CA ALA A 129 -4.01 -4.69 4.18
C ALA A 129 -3.05 -5.09 3.05
N LEU A 130 -3.46 -6.00 2.16
CA LEU A 130 -2.65 -6.39 1.00
C LEU A 130 -2.53 -5.28 -0.03
N ASP A 131 -3.61 -4.55 -0.30
CA ASP A 131 -3.58 -3.44 -1.25
C ASP A 131 -2.70 -2.31 -0.71
N PHE A 132 -2.82 -1.99 0.59
CA PHE A 132 -1.89 -1.09 1.28
C PHE A 132 -0.43 -1.58 1.17
N TYR A 133 -0.15 -2.86 1.43
CA TYR A 133 1.20 -3.42 1.34
C TYR A 133 1.78 -3.28 -0.07
N LYS A 134 1.00 -3.60 -1.11
CA LYS A 134 1.42 -3.46 -2.51
C LYS A 134 1.74 -2.02 -2.86
N GLU A 135 0.87 -1.09 -2.51
CA GLU A 135 1.09 0.35 -2.74
C GLU A 135 2.35 0.82 -2.00
N ALA A 136 2.49 0.49 -0.72
CA ALA A 136 3.63 0.88 0.10
C ALA A 136 4.96 0.33 -0.43
N MET A 137 4.98 -0.91 -0.93
CA MET A 137 6.16 -1.51 -1.57
C MET A 137 6.48 -0.88 -2.93
N ASN A 138 5.47 -0.47 -3.70
CA ASN A 138 5.65 0.18 -5.00
C ASN A 138 6.09 1.65 -4.90
N GLU A 139 5.69 2.35 -3.83
CA GLU A 139 6.09 3.74 -3.56
C GLU A 139 7.57 3.88 -3.15
N VAL A 140 8.25 2.76 -2.89
CA VAL A 140 9.68 2.75 -2.57
C VAL A 140 10.44 3.15 -3.82
N LYS A 141 10.82 4.44 -3.85
CA LYS A 141 11.55 5.03 -4.96
C LYS A 141 12.92 4.35 -5.07
N PRO A 142 13.31 3.91 -6.28
CA PRO A 142 14.68 3.45 -6.51
C PRO A 142 15.69 4.59 -6.27
N PRO A 143 16.96 4.24 -5.98
CA PRO A 143 17.55 2.90 -6.03
C PRO A 143 17.58 2.21 -4.64
N ILE A 144 17.18 0.94 -4.60
CA ILE A 144 17.44 0.07 -3.43
C ILE A 144 18.84 -0.53 -3.61
N GLN A 145 19.72 -0.26 -2.64
CA GLN A 145 21.17 -0.49 -2.77
C GLN A 145 21.61 -1.92 -2.44
N SER A 146 20.75 -2.74 -1.82
CA SER A 146 21.05 -4.14 -1.48
C SER A 146 19.77 -4.94 -1.17
N VAL A 147 19.90 -6.27 -1.14
CA VAL A 147 18.84 -7.17 -0.67
C VAL A 147 18.46 -6.89 0.79
N ASP A 148 19.42 -6.50 1.63
CA ASP A 148 19.17 -6.12 3.03
C ASP A 148 18.35 -4.83 3.15
N ALA A 149 18.58 -3.87 2.26
CA ALA A 149 17.79 -2.65 2.18
C ALA A 149 16.35 -2.94 1.72
N LEU A 150 16.17 -3.86 0.76
CA LEU A 150 14.86 -4.34 0.33
C LEU A 150 14.11 -5.04 1.47
N PHE A 151 14.80 -5.87 2.25
CA PHE A 151 14.22 -6.55 3.41
C PHE A 151 13.77 -5.57 4.50
N THR A 152 14.57 -4.55 4.79
CA THR A 152 14.23 -3.51 5.77
C THR A 152 12.96 -2.76 5.37
N VAL A 153 12.81 -2.47 4.08
CA VAL A 153 11.60 -1.87 3.52
C VAL A 153 10.41 -2.81 3.67
N HIS A 154 10.58 -4.08 3.31
CA HIS A 154 9.54 -5.10 3.45
C HIS A 154 9.02 -5.20 4.88
N GLU A 155 9.88 -5.31 5.89
CA GLU A 155 9.47 -5.42 7.29
C GLU A 155 8.68 -4.21 7.77
N ARG A 156 9.05 -3.00 7.33
CA ARG A 156 8.27 -1.79 7.62
C ARG A 156 6.89 -1.84 6.98
N CYS A 157 6.80 -2.12 5.68
CA CYS A 157 5.53 -2.21 4.94
C CYS A 157 4.63 -3.32 5.51
N ARG A 158 5.22 -4.47 5.86
CA ARG A 158 4.56 -5.60 6.52
C ARG A 158 3.97 -5.19 7.87
N SER A 159 4.75 -4.52 8.71
CA SER A 159 4.28 -4.04 10.01
C SER A 159 3.12 -3.06 9.89
N GLU A 160 3.21 -2.10 8.96
CA GLU A 160 2.13 -1.14 8.69
C GLU A 160 0.87 -1.83 8.15
N ALA A 161 1.01 -2.81 7.24
CA ALA A 161 -0.10 -3.59 6.71
C ALA A 161 -0.80 -4.43 7.81
N LEU A 162 -0.03 -5.02 8.74
CA LEU A 162 -0.59 -5.71 9.90
C LEU A 162 -1.39 -4.76 10.79
N GLN A 163 -0.94 -3.51 10.98
CA GLN A 163 -1.72 -2.51 11.71
C GLN A 163 -3.03 -2.15 11.01
N VAL A 164 -3.02 -2.04 9.67
CA VAL A 164 -4.25 -1.85 8.87
C VAL A 164 -5.21 -3.02 9.07
N PHE A 165 -4.71 -4.26 8.99
CA PHE A 165 -5.49 -5.46 9.23
C PHE A 165 -6.10 -5.48 10.63
N LEU A 166 -5.30 -5.28 11.68
CA LEU A 166 -5.74 -5.35 13.08
C LEU A 166 -6.79 -4.29 13.43
N LYS A 167 -6.75 -3.12 12.79
CA LYS A 167 -7.77 -2.07 12.96
C LYS A 167 -9.14 -2.49 12.44
N ARG A 168 -9.19 -3.38 11.44
CA ARG A 168 -10.43 -3.80 10.78
C ARG A 168 -10.89 -5.21 11.16
N SER A 169 -9.95 -6.10 11.47
CA SER A 169 -10.24 -7.51 11.65
C SER A 169 -11.16 -7.77 12.85
N PHE A 170 -11.94 -8.83 12.73
CA PHE A 170 -12.97 -9.22 13.66
C PHE A 170 -12.96 -10.73 13.92
N LYS A 171 -12.64 -11.12 15.16
CA LYS A 171 -12.78 -12.51 15.64
C LYS A 171 -12.13 -13.51 14.69
N ASP A 172 -10.86 -13.30 14.36
CA ASP A 172 -10.05 -14.23 13.57
C ASP A 172 -9.72 -15.47 14.43
N GLU A 173 -10.64 -16.41 14.52
CA GLU A 173 -10.45 -17.63 15.32
C GLU A 173 -9.31 -18.47 14.74
N GLY A 174 -8.26 -18.67 15.54
CA GLY A 174 -7.08 -19.43 15.15
C GLY A 174 -6.14 -18.70 14.18
N ASP A 175 -6.22 -17.36 14.13
CA ASP A 175 -5.34 -16.49 13.32
C ASP A 175 -5.31 -16.86 11.83
N LYS A 176 -6.41 -17.42 11.31
CA LYS A 176 -6.50 -17.95 9.95
C LYS A 176 -6.31 -16.85 8.91
N TYR A 177 -6.96 -15.71 9.11
CA TYR A 177 -6.92 -14.59 8.17
C TYR A 177 -5.61 -13.80 8.29
N GLN A 178 -5.07 -13.66 9.49
CA GLN A 178 -3.72 -13.11 9.69
C GLN A 178 -2.67 -13.98 9.02
N ALA A 179 -2.73 -15.31 9.19
CA ALA A 179 -1.83 -16.24 8.51
C ALA A 179 -2.00 -16.21 6.97
N GLU A 180 -3.22 -15.94 6.47
CA GLU A 180 -3.46 -15.69 5.06
C GLU A 180 -2.80 -14.41 4.56
N LEU A 181 -2.93 -13.31 5.32
CA LEU A 181 -2.28 -12.04 5.02
C LEU A 181 -0.75 -12.20 4.96
N GLU A 182 -0.15 -12.85 5.96
CA GLU A 182 1.30 -13.11 6.02
C GLU A 182 1.79 -13.94 4.84
N ARG A 183 1.08 -15.03 4.49
CA ARG A 183 1.42 -15.85 3.31
C ARG A 183 1.37 -15.04 2.02
N ASN A 184 0.34 -14.22 1.85
CA ASN A 184 0.18 -13.40 0.65
C ASN A 184 1.27 -12.32 0.55
N MET A 185 1.65 -11.69 1.67
CA MET A 185 2.77 -10.73 1.71
C MET A 185 4.11 -11.40 1.40
N ALA A 186 4.35 -12.61 1.92
CA ALA A 186 5.55 -13.39 1.62
C ALA A 186 5.66 -13.73 0.13
N THR A 187 4.57 -14.21 -0.50
CA THR A 187 4.55 -14.47 -1.95
C THR A 187 4.82 -13.21 -2.78
N LEU A 188 4.24 -12.07 -2.40
CA LEU A 188 4.52 -10.79 -3.07
C LEU A 188 5.98 -10.38 -2.90
N TYR A 189 6.54 -10.54 -1.69
CA TYR A 189 7.94 -10.24 -1.42
C TYR A 189 8.89 -11.09 -2.26
N GLU A 190 8.65 -12.40 -2.39
CA GLU A 190 9.43 -13.27 -3.29
C GLU A 190 9.39 -12.78 -4.74
N MET A 191 8.24 -12.28 -5.21
CA MET A 191 8.13 -11.69 -6.56
C MET A 191 8.98 -10.42 -6.68
N PHE A 192 8.98 -9.55 -5.65
CA PHE A 192 9.83 -8.35 -5.61
C PHE A 192 11.32 -8.71 -5.61
N GLN A 193 11.74 -9.74 -4.86
CA GLN A 193 13.13 -10.22 -4.84
C GLN A 193 13.56 -10.76 -6.20
N LYS A 194 12.76 -11.63 -6.84
CA LYS A 194 13.07 -12.15 -8.18
C LYS A 194 13.17 -11.04 -9.22
N ASN A 195 12.29 -10.06 -9.15
CA ASN A 195 12.31 -8.90 -10.04
C ASN A 195 13.58 -8.04 -9.83
N PHE A 196 14.04 -7.91 -8.58
CA PHE A 196 15.30 -7.25 -8.26
C PHE A 196 16.51 -8.02 -8.84
N GLU A 197 16.58 -9.33 -8.63
CA GLU A 197 17.66 -10.18 -9.16
C GLU A 197 17.72 -10.22 -10.69
N LEU A 198 16.57 -10.29 -11.36
CA LEU A 198 16.50 -10.26 -12.84
C LEU A 198 16.96 -8.90 -13.38
N SER A 199 16.57 -7.80 -12.73
CA SER A 199 17.03 -6.47 -13.08
C SER A 199 18.55 -6.33 -12.93
N GLU A 200 19.14 -6.90 -11.88
CA GLU A 200 20.59 -6.90 -11.66
C GLU A 200 21.32 -7.75 -12.71
N ARG A 201 20.81 -8.94 -13.03
CA ARG A 201 21.38 -9.82 -14.06
C ARG A 201 21.34 -9.20 -15.45
N ASP A 202 20.18 -8.70 -15.87
CA ASP A 202 20.00 -8.06 -17.17
C ASP A 202 20.94 -6.87 -17.33
N LEU A 203 21.13 -6.12 -16.22
CA LEU A 203 22.13 -5.07 -16.17
C LEU A 203 23.52 -5.66 -16.39
N LEU A 204 24.02 -6.57 -15.56
CA LEU A 204 25.37 -7.17 -15.69
C LEU A 204 25.65 -7.74 -17.10
N GLU A 205 24.70 -8.41 -17.73
CA GLU A 205 24.83 -8.95 -19.09
C GLU A 205 25.00 -7.83 -20.15
N LEU A 206 24.30 -6.70 -19.99
CA LEU A 206 24.49 -5.54 -20.85
C LEU A 206 25.87 -4.91 -20.66
N LEU A 207 26.47 -4.99 -19.47
CA LEU A 207 27.74 -4.33 -19.14
C LEU A 207 28.96 -5.13 -19.57
N GLU A 208 28.86 -6.47 -19.59
CA GLU A 208 29.96 -7.38 -19.93
C GLU A 208 30.69 -7.04 -21.26
N PRO A 209 30.00 -6.69 -22.36
CA PRO A 209 30.66 -6.33 -23.62
C PRO A 209 31.42 -5.00 -23.56
N ILE A 210 30.98 -4.07 -22.70
CA ILE A 210 31.66 -2.78 -22.50
C ILE A 210 32.90 -2.99 -21.66
N GLU A 211 32.81 -3.75 -20.57
CA GLU A 211 33.97 -4.04 -19.73
C GLU A 211 35.06 -4.82 -20.48
N LYS A 212 34.68 -5.78 -21.34
CA LYS A 212 35.64 -6.50 -22.19
C LYS A 212 36.35 -5.57 -23.17
N ARG A 213 35.66 -4.55 -23.71
CA ARG A 213 36.25 -3.54 -24.58
C ARG A 213 37.17 -2.59 -23.81
N MET A 214 36.81 -2.20 -22.60
CA MET A 214 37.66 -1.39 -21.71
C MET A 214 38.95 -2.11 -21.29
N ARG A 215 38.89 -3.44 -21.11
CA ARG A 215 40.07 -4.26 -20.78
C ARG A 215 40.96 -4.56 -21.99
N GLY A 216 40.50 -4.28 -23.21
CA GLY A 216 41.25 -4.48 -24.45
C GLY A 216 41.94 -3.19 -24.92
N ALA A 217 43.00 -3.31 -25.73
CA ALA A 217 43.75 -2.18 -26.31
C ALA A 217 42.93 -1.31 -27.31
N ALA A 218 41.62 -1.53 -27.42
CA ALA A 218 40.73 -0.83 -28.35
C ALA A 218 40.44 0.62 -27.94
N CYS A 219 40.54 0.95 -26.65
CA CYS A 219 40.43 2.33 -26.15
C CYS A 219 41.73 3.14 -26.30
N ASP A 220 42.86 2.47 -26.54
CA ASP A 220 44.19 3.11 -26.65
C ASP A 220 44.44 3.70 -28.05
N ARG A 221 43.53 3.50 -29.00
CA ARG A 221 43.63 4.08 -30.34
C ARG A 221 43.03 5.50 -30.39
N PRO A 222 43.56 6.40 -31.24
CA PRO A 222 42.94 7.71 -31.46
C PRO A 222 41.46 7.57 -31.85
N GLY A 223 40.58 8.26 -31.12
CA GLY A 223 39.11 8.19 -31.29
C GLY A 223 38.40 7.06 -30.53
N GLY A 224 39.12 6.08 -29.95
CA GLY A 224 38.52 4.94 -29.25
C GLY A 224 37.66 5.33 -28.03
N TYR A 225 38.00 6.43 -27.34
CA TYR A 225 37.20 6.94 -26.22
C TYR A 225 35.86 7.54 -26.65
N ALA A 226 35.80 8.21 -27.80
CA ALA A 226 34.55 8.78 -28.31
C ALA A 226 33.58 7.67 -28.78
N GLU A 227 34.11 6.60 -29.37
CA GLU A 227 33.33 5.40 -29.72
C GLU A 227 32.81 4.69 -28.47
N PHE A 228 33.62 4.62 -27.40
CA PHE A 228 33.21 4.08 -26.11
C PHE A 228 32.02 4.84 -25.50
N GLU A 229 32.05 6.17 -25.49
CA GLU A 229 30.94 6.99 -24.99
C GLU A 229 29.65 6.75 -25.80
N ASN A 230 29.76 6.65 -27.13
CA ASN A 230 28.63 6.32 -28.00
C ASN A 230 28.07 4.91 -27.73
N ASP A 231 28.93 3.92 -27.51
CA ASP A 231 28.53 2.55 -27.18
C ASP A 231 27.85 2.46 -25.82
N LYS A 232 28.37 3.21 -24.83
CA LYS A 232 27.76 3.35 -23.50
C LYS A 232 26.37 3.97 -23.61
N ASP A 233 26.21 5.07 -24.34
CA ASP A 233 24.92 5.74 -24.52
C ASP A 233 23.92 4.88 -25.31
N ALA A 234 24.39 4.13 -26.31
CA ALA A 234 23.59 3.16 -27.06
C ALA A 234 23.13 1.99 -26.18
N LEU A 235 23.99 1.49 -25.30
CA LEU A 235 23.67 0.42 -24.36
C LEU A 235 22.67 0.90 -23.31
N ILE A 236 22.89 2.08 -22.73
CA ILE A 236 21.95 2.74 -21.83
C ILE A 236 20.59 2.88 -22.53
N SER A 237 20.57 3.33 -23.79
CA SER A 237 19.33 3.44 -24.57
C SER A 237 18.65 2.08 -24.80
N LYS A 238 19.41 1.00 -25.00
CA LYS A 238 18.90 -0.37 -25.16
C LYS A 238 18.33 -0.92 -23.86
N TYR A 239 19.04 -0.72 -22.74
CA TYR A 239 18.53 -0.99 -21.39
C TYR A 239 17.20 -0.26 -21.19
N HIS A 240 17.13 1.04 -21.50
CA HIS A 240 15.92 1.83 -21.36
C HIS A 240 14.72 1.36 -22.21
N LYS A 241 14.93 0.57 -23.26
CA LYS A 241 13.87 0.05 -24.13
C LYS A 241 13.34 -1.33 -23.73
N ASN A 242 13.99 -2.05 -22.80
CA ASN A 242 13.56 -3.39 -22.41
C ASN A 242 12.35 -3.36 -21.45
N PRO A 243 11.23 -4.06 -21.68
CA PRO A 243 10.17 -4.19 -20.69
C PRO A 243 10.60 -5.12 -19.54
N GLY A 244 10.33 -4.76 -18.27
CA GLY A 244 10.61 -5.62 -17.10
C GLY A 244 11.84 -5.29 -16.25
N LYS A 245 12.40 -4.08 -16.34
CA LYS A 245 13.66 -3.65 -15.68
C LYS A 245 13.65 -3.54 -14.14
N GLY A 246 12.68 -4.15 -13.46
CA GLY A 246 12.56 -4.04 -12.01
C GLY A 246 12.60 -2.61 -11.46
N LEU A 247 12.90 -2.47 -10.17
CA LEU A 247 12.97 -1.17 -9.51
C LEU A 247 14.23 -0.37 -9.90
N GLN A 248 15.36 -1.00 -10.26
CA GLN A 248 16.65 -0.30 -10.48
C GLN A 248 16.80 0.43 -11.82
N ALA A 249 15.79 0.40 -12.68
CA ALA A 249 15.81 0.90 -14.06
C ALA A 249 16.26 2.37 -14.29
N LYS A 250 16.18 3.23 -13.26
CA LYS A 250 16.32 4.69 -13.43
C LYS A 250 17.72 5.25 -13.16
N ASP A 251 18.55 4.59 -12.35
CA ASP A 251 19.81 5.17 -11.84
C ASP A 251 21.10 4.48 -12.32
N THR A 252 21.02 3.55 -13.28
CA THR A 252 22.20 2.98 -13.94
C THR A 252 23.08 4.02 -14.66
N HIS A 253 22.60 5.26 -14.80
CA HIS A 253 23.37 6.43 -15.23
C HIS A 253 24.47 6.87 -14.24
N GLN A 254 24.30 6.66 -12.93
CA GLN A 254 25.21 7.22 -11.91
C GLN A 254 26.27 6.25 -11.38
N GLU A 255 26.04 4.94 -11.42
CA GLU A 255 27.01 3.96 -10.88
C GLU A 255 28.07 3.52 -11.91
N PHE A 256 27.96 3.96 -13.17
CA PHE A 256 28.72 3.42 -14.29
C PHE A 256 30.21 3.78 -14.35
N PRO A 257 30.76 4.68 -13.53
CA PRO A 257 32.13 4.45 -13.05
C PRO A 257 32.43 5.06 -11.67
N LYS A 258 32.67 4.22 -10.66
CA LYS A 258 33.50 4.58 -9.49
C LYS A 258 34.98 4.20 -9.64
N ASN A 259 35.40 3.60 -10.77
CA ASN A 259 36.82 3.30 -11.01
C ASN A 259 37.52 4.50 -11.70
N LYS A 260 37.77 5.57 -10.93
CA LYS A 260 38.37 6.83 -11.40
C LYS A 260 39.81 6.67 -11.91
N GLU A 261 40.57 5.71 -11.39
CA GLU A 261 42.01 5.61 -11.68
C GLU A 261 42.30 5.06 -13.09
N GLN A 262 41.50 4.10 -13.58
CA GLN A 262 41.68 3.55 -14.94
C GLN A 262 41.18 4.51 -16.03
N HIS A 263 40.13 5.28 -15.77
CA HIS A 263 39.62 6.30 -16.70
C HIS A 263 40.63 7.43 -16.92
N GLN A 264 41.35 7.86 -15.87
CA GLN A 264 42.35 8.91 -15.96
C GLN A 264 43.54 8.46 -16.81
N ILE A 265 44.02 7.22 -16.63
CA ILE A 265 45.14 6.67 -17.40
C ILE A 265 44.78 6.55 -18.89
N VAL A 266 43.58 6.06 -19.22
CA VAL A 266 43.14 5.93 -20.63
C VAL A 266 42.86 7.30 -21.27
N GLN A 267 42.31 8.28 -20.53
CA GLN A 267 42.16 9.66 -21.01
C GLN A 267 43.51 10.35 -21.26
N GLN A 268 44.47 10.24 -20.33
CA GLN A 268 45.79 10.83 -20.53
C GLN A 268 46.51 10.23 -21.75
N THR A 269 46.36 8.92 -21.96
CA THR A 269 47.03 8.20 -23.06
C THR A 269 46.41 8.55 -24.42
N SER A 270 45.08 8.66 -24.50
CA SER A 270 44.35 9.05 -25.72
C SER A 270 44.55 10.52 -26.11
N ILE A 271 44.61 11.46 -25.14
CA ILE A 271 44.95 12.88 -25.40
C ILE A 271 46.38 12.99 -25.96
N THR A 272 47.32 12.21 -25.41
CA THR A 272 48.73 12.23 -25.85
C THR A 272 48.90 11.65 -27.27
N LEU A 273 48.09 10.66 -27.65
CA LEU A 273 48.11 10.07 -29.00
C LEU A 273 47.41 10.96 -30.03
N SER A 274 46.28 11.60 -29.68
CA SER A 274 45.60 12.57 -30.55
C SER A 274 46.45 13.81 -30.82
N GLY A 275 47.21 14.30 -29.83
CA GLY A 275 48.12 15.43 -29.99
C GLY A 275 49.28 15.14 -30.96
N LYS A 276 49.79 13.90 -30.96
CA LYS A 276 50.85 13.46 -31.88
C LYS A 276 50.35 13.33 -33.33
N GLU A 277 49.11 12.90 -33.55
CA GLU A 277 48.52 12.84 -34.89
C GLU A 277 48.21 14.23 -35.47
N THR A 278 47.74 15.18 -34.65
CA THR A 278 47.53 16.56 -35.11
C THR A 278 48.84 17.25 -35.47
N ALA A 279 49.95 16.93 -34.79
CA ALA A 279 51.26 17.46 -35.12
C ALA A 279 51.82 16.89 -36.44
N LEU A 280 51.62 15.60 -36.72
CA LEU A 280 52.00 15.01 -38.01
C LEU A 280 51.14 15.50 -39.19
N ARG A 281 49.89 15.92 -38.94
CA ARG A 281 48.98 16.41 -39.98
C ARG A 281 49.10 17.91 -40.25
N ALA A 282 49.76 18.65 -39.37
CA ALA A 282 49.90 20.11 -39.43
C ALA A 282 51.22 20.61 -40.05
N GLU A 283 52.15 19.74 -40.46
CA GLU A 283 53.23 20.19 -41.35
C GLU A 283 52.66 20.45 -42.75
N PRO A 284 52.66 21.71 -43.23
CA PRO A 284 52.02 22.06 -44.49
C PRO A 284 52.85 21.56 -45.67
N LYS A 285 52.21 20.80 -46.58
CA LYS A 285 52.62 20.71 -47.98
C LYS A 285 52.53 22.13 -48.57
N LYS A 286 53.64 22.89 -48.58
CA LYS A 286 53.74 24.21 -49.23
C LYS A 286 53.37 24.11 -50.73
N PRO A 287 52.36 24.83 -51.23
CA PRO A 287 52.08 24.98 -52.66
C PRO A 287 52.59 26.31 -53.25
N GLU A 288 53.62 26.93 -52.67
CA GLU A 288 54.11 28.27 -53.06
C GLU A 288 55.36 28.31 -53.95
N LEU A 289 55.81 27.18 -54.54
CA LEU A 289 56.94 27.19 -55.49
C LEU A 289 56.58 26.86 -56.95
N MET A 290 55.30 26.91 -57.34
CA MET A 290 54.89 26.63 -58.73
C MET A 290 54.07 27.76 -59.39
N LYS A 291 53.90 28.92 -58.74
CA LYS A 291 53.30 30.11 -59.39
C LYS A 291 54.31 31.21 -59.73
N GLU A 292 55.43 31.32 -59.01
CA GLU A 292 56.51 32.26 -59.36
C GLU A 292 57.43 31.76 -60.48
N ALA A 293 57.44 30.45 -60.78
CA ALA A 293 58.21 29.89 -61.89
C ALA A 293 57.47 29.89 -63.26
N ARG A 294 56.23 30.42 -63.34
CA ARG A 294 55.45 30.49 -64.60
C ARG A 294 55.15 31.91 -65.08
N GLU A 295 55.45 32.94 -64.29
CA GLU A 295 55.35 34.34 -64.71
C GLU A 295 56.69 34.89 -65.24
N GLU A 296 57.84 34.31 -64.85
CA GLU A 296 59.15 34.66 -65.44
C GLU A 296 59.39 34.08 -66.85
N GLU A 297 58.80 32.93 -67.21
CA GLU A 297 58.88 32.37 -68.57
C GLU A 297 57.95 33.08 -69.60
N SER A 298 56.92 33.80 -69.15
CA SER A 298 56.03 34.54 -70.05
C SER A 298 56.58 35.92 -70.44
N ILE A 299 57.46 36.52 -69.63
CA ILE A 299 58.05 37.83 -69.89
C ILE A 299 59.31 37.70 -70.77
N ALA A 300 60.04 36.58 -70.68
CA ALA A 300 61.18 36.29 -71.55
C ALA A 300 60.78 35.92 -73.00
N HIS A 301 59.58 35.39 -73.23
CA HIS A 301 59.13 35.00 -74.59
C HIS A 301 58.48 36.13 -75.40
N GLN A 302 58.15 37.28 -74.77
CA GLN A 302 57.62 38.47 -75.46
C GLN A 302 58.70 39.53 -75.80
N GLN A 303 59.95 39.35 -75.36
CA GLN A 303 61.08 40.22 -75.75
C GLN A 303 62.01 39.62 -76.82
N LEU A 304 61.63 38.50 -77.45
CA LEU A 304 62.38 37.86 -78.56
C LEU A 304 61.61 37.80 -79.90
N THR A 305 60.48 38.52 -80.04
CA THR A 305 59.75 38.66 -81.32
C THR A 305 59.39 40.10 -81.67
N ALA A 306 60.21 41.06 -81.26
CA ALA A 306 60.12 42.45 -81.71
C ALA A 306 61.53 43.03 -81.94
N GLU A 307 62.27 42.41 -82.87
CA GLU A 307 63.12 43.02 -83.91
C GLU A 307 63.65 41.92 -84.84
#